data_AF-A0A2D9T2L2-F1
#
_entry.id   AF-A0A2D9T2L2-F1
#
_cell.length_a   1.000
_cell.length_b   1.000
_cell.length_c   1.000
_cell.angle_alpha   90.00
_cell.angle_beta   90.00
_cell.angle_gamma   90.00
#
_symmetry.space_group_name_H-M   'P 1'
#
loop_
_entity.id
_entity.type
_entity.pdbx_description
1 polymer ?
#
loop_
_entity_poly.entity_id
_entity_poly.type
_entity_poly.pdbx_seq_one_letter_code
_entity_poly.pdbx_strand_id
1 'polypeptide(L)'
;MLRVLLLALLAGCASGSTTAPCATSSDCEAGFACIDGACAPRATPGDGGARDDSGRPRDAGPERDSGVDGGPPAMCVSASDCTTDACATAECVDGSCDLTAVPCDDADACTVDSCDPASGCTTAPVDCDDADACTVDSCDPASGCAHEPVAVAGGTCAAPIDISAGGSFAGDSTCAPSGVSGVCGGSEAPDVALVLDLDRESEVALDARGSAFTPVLLVGAACGEGARGCGGDSLILTLPAGRHHVTLDGADAAARGAWSLEVALTPVVTDETVVFPAPGDTRVSLRGDRPWNAGDSIQGVRTTGLPSITGVTLPLRIDNSLSCDSQDMRLRINGTAVGAVIVPAGAPMVNVDLTFPAIAGPTYTVRLETTRTVGSGCGSAGIPDGSSLTFRR
;
A
#
# COMPACT_ATOMS: atom_id res chain seq x y z
N MET A 1 -29.21 26.96 35.86
CA MET A 1 -28.89 28.31 35.34
C MET A 1 -27.94 28.12 34.17
N LEU A 2 -28.48 27.84 32.97
CA LEU A 2 -28.95 28.83 31.99
C LEU A 2 -27.76 29.54 31.29
N ARG A 3 -27.34 29.04 30.12
CA ARG A 3 -27.56 29.73 28.84
C ARG A 3 -27.02 28.89 27.66
N VAL A 4 -27.98 28.36 26.93
CA VAL A 4 -27.89 28.02 25.51
C VAL A 4 -27.45 29.27 24.74
N LEU A 5 -26.37 29.19 23.97
CA LEU A 5 -26.04 30.18 22.96
C LEU A 5 -26.13 29.50 21.59
N LEU A 6 -27.34 29.55 21.04
CA LEU A 6 -27.66 29.31 19.65
C LEU A 6 -27.13 30.51 18.87
N LEU A 7 -26.07 30.33 18.08
CA LEU A 7 -25.67 31.29 17.05
C LEU A 7 -25.77 30.61 15.69
N ALA A 8 -26.92 30.79 15.06
CA ALA A 8 -27.10 30.56 13.64
C ALA A 8 -26.27 31.60 12.87
N LEU A 9 -25.15 31.18 12.28
CA LEU A 9 -24.52 31.96 11.21
C LEU A 9 -25.29 31.69 9.92
N LEU A 10 -26.21 32.61 9.63
CA LEU A 10 -26.57 32.98 8.26
C LEU A 10 -25.31 33.57 7.60
N ALA A 11 -24.61 32.75 6.82
CA ALA A 11 -23.72 33.24 5.78
C ALA A 11 -24.48 33.13 4.46
N GLY A 12 -25.18 34.21 4.11
CA GLY A 12 -25.50 34.48 2.72
C GLY A 12 -24.19 34.75 1.99
N CYS A 13 -23.77 33.83 1.13
CA CYS A 13 -22.98 34.19 -0.03
C CYS A 13 -23.95 34.37 -1.19
N ALA A 14 -24.34 35.62 -1.42
CA ALA A 14 -24.65 36.07 -2.76
C ALA A 14 -23.33 36.09 -3.52
N SER A 15 -23.12 35.08 -4.36
CA SER A 15 -22.05 35.06 -5.35
C SER A 15 -22.63 34.41 -6.60
N GLY A 16 -22.98 35.26 -7.57
CA GLY A 16 -23.27 34.82 -8.92
C GLY A 16 -22.12 33.96 -9.41
N SER A 17 -22.40 32.69 -9.60
CA SER A 17 -21.46 31.68 -10.06
C SER A 17 -22.28 30.69 -10.87
N THR A 18 -21.96 30.57 -12.15
CA THR A 18 -22.60 29.68 -13.13
C THR A 18 -22.28 28.19 -12.89
N THR A 19 -21.94 27.81 -11.66
CA THR A 19 -21.42 26.48 -11.27
C THR A 19 -21.90 26.07 -9.87
N ALA A 20 -23.10 26.49 -9.45
CA ALA A 20 -23.73 25.94 -8.25
C ALA A 20 -24.26 24.52 -8.54
N PRO A 21 -23.98 23.53 -7.67
CA PRO A 21 -24.50 22.19 -7.85
C PRO A 21 -26.02 22.16 -7.67
N CYS A 22 -26.74 21.41 -8.50
CA CYS A 22 -28.19 21.31 -8.47
C CYS A 22 -28.64 19.85 -8.62
N ALA A 23 -29.78 19.50 -8.01
CA ALA A 23 -30.42 18.19 -8.20
C ALA A 23 -31.64 18.30 -9.12
N THR A 24 -32.32 19.44 -9.11
CA THR A 24 -33.49 19.75 -9.92
C THR A 24 -33.47 21.19 -10.41
N SER A 25 -34.22 21.50 -11.48
CA SER A 25 -34.25 22.88 -12.02
C SER A 25 -34.92 23.90 -11.11
N SER A 26 -35.61 23.50 -10.04
CA SER A 26 -36.11 24.42 -9.00
C SER A 26 -35.03 24.92 -8.05
N ASP A 27 -33.85 24.29 -8.07
CA ASP A 27 -32.69 24.68 -7.27
C ASP A 27 -31.89 25.82 -7.93
N CYS A 28 -32.21 26.16 -9.18
CA CYS A 28 -31.55 27.21 -9.97
C CYS A 28 -32.36 28.51 -10.00
N GLU A 29 -31.67 29.65 -10.17
CA GLU A 29 -32.33 30.95 -10.33
C GLU A 29 -33.18 31.04 -11.61
N ALA A 30 -34.16 31.97 -11.61
CA ALA A 30 -35.06 32.18 -12.72
C ALA A 30 -34.30 32.51 -14.02
N GLY A 31 -34.43 31.64 -15.04
CA GLY A 31 -33.71 31.74 -16.31
C GLY A 31 -32.65 30.66 -16.54
N PHE A 32 -32.39 29.80 -15.55
CA PHE A 32 -31.44 28.70 -15.61
C PHE A 32 -32.14 27.34 -15.43
N ALA A 33 -31.51 26.26 -15.87
CA ALA A 33 -31.96 24.87 -15.72
C ALA A 33 -30.79 24.01 -15.23
N CYS A 34 -31.12 22.95 -14.50
CA CYS A 34 -30.11 21.99 -14.03
C CYS A 34 -29.73 21.03 -15.16
N ILE A 35 -28.46 21.03 -15.56
CA ILE A 35 -27.88 20.15 -16.59
C ILE A 35 -26.60 19.56 -16.00
N ASP A 36 -26.52 18.23 -15.95
CA ASP A 36 -25.38 17.47 -15.41
C ASP A 36 -24.90 17.95 -14.04
N GLY A 37 -25.87 18.26 -13.17
CA GLY A 37 -25.62 18.67 -11.80
C GLY A 37 -25.18 20.12 -11.64
N ALA A 38 -25.20 20.95 -12.70
CA ALA A 38 -24.89 22.38 -12.65
C ALA A 38 -25.99 23.26 -13.28
N CYS A 39 -26.20 24.46 -12.72
CA CYS A 39 -27.16 25.42 -13.27
C CYS A 39 -26.63 26.11 -14.54
N ALA A 40 -27.20 25.79 -15.70
CA ALA A 40 -26.88 26.38 -17.00
C ALA A 40 -28.02 27.29 -17.51
N PRO A 41 -27.74 28.40 -18.23
CA PRO A 41 -28.77 29.29 -18.72
C PRO A 41 -29.69 28.56 -19.71
N ARG A 42 -31.01 28.76 -19.58
CA ARG A 42 -31.97 28.21 -20.54
C ARG A 42 -31.73 28.86 -21.89
N ALA A 43 -31.31 28.07 -22.88
CA ALA A 43 -31.24 28.52 -24.26
C ALA A 43 -32.64 28.99 -24.70
N THR A 44 -32.80 30.30 -24.89
CA THR A 44 -33.95 30.81 -25.65
C THR A 44 -33.72 30.48 -27.12
N PRO A 45 -34.73 30.00 -27.87
CA PRO A 45 -34.58 29.81 -29.30
C PRO A 45 -34.42 31.17 -29.98
N GLY A 46 -33.21 31.47 -30.46
CA GLY A 46 -32.98 32.65 -31.30
C GLY A 46 -31.55 33.21 -31.24
N ASP A 47 -30.85 33.04 -32.36
CA ASP A 47 -29.74 33.85 -32.90
C ASP A 47 -28.30 33.66 -32.40
N GLY A 48 -27.47 33.19 -33.34
CA GLY A 48 -26.01 33.27 -33.33
C GLY A 48 -25.43 33.31 -34.74
N GLY A 49 -25.80 34.33 -35.54
CA GLY A 49 -25.17 34.63 -36.82
C GLY A 49 -24.68 36.09 -36.84
N ALA A 50 -23.35 36.28 -36.89
CA ALA A 50 -22.71 37.60 -36.81
C ALA A 50 -23.06 38.48 -38.03
N ARG A 51 -23.42 39.75 -37.76
CA ARG A 51 -23.62 40.84 -38.74
C ARG A 51 -22.60 41.95 -38.44
N ASP A 52 -22.17 42.71 -39.45
CA ASP A 52 -21.32 43.89 -39.23
C ASP A 52 -22.14 45.15 -38.87
N ASP A 53 -21.44 46.23 -38.44
CA ASP A 53 -21.96 47.48 -37.84
C ASP A 53 -22.86 48.34 -38.76
N SER A 54 -23.39 47.79 -39.85
CA SER A 54 -24.42 48.40 -40.69
C SER A 54 -25.51 47.43 -41.15
N GLY A 55 -25.49 46.18 -40.66
CA GLY A 55 -26.62 45.26 -40.76
C GLY A 55 -26.94 44.69 -42.14
N ARG A 56 -25.99 44.59 -43.07
CA ARG A 56 -26.16 43.87 -44.35
C ARG A 56 -25.16 42.72 -44.51
N PRO A 57 -25.57 41.53 -45.03
CA PRO A 57 -24.64 40.46 -45.38
C PRO A 57 -23.69 40.91 -46.50
N ARG A 58 -22.42 40.53 -46.39
CA ARG A 58 -21.41 40.72 -47.44
C ARG A 58 -21.49 39.57 -48.43
N ASP A 59 -21.98 39.83 -49.63
CA ASP A 59 -21.77 38.94 -50.78
C ASP A 59 -20.41 39.22 -51.43
N ALA A 60 -19.66 38.17 -51.74
CA ALA A 60 -18.66 38.16 -52.79
C ALA A 60 -18.45 36.72 -53.32
N GLY A 61 -19.03 36.40 -54.49
CA GLY A 61 -18.60 35.31 -55.39
C GLY A 61 -17.27 35.66 -56.10
N PRO A 62 -16.82 34.99 -57.20
CA PRO A 62 -17.57 34.31 -58.29
C PRO A 62 -17.00 32.88 -58.61
N GLU A 63 -17.62 32.00 -59.41
CA GLU A 63 -17.63 31.98 -60.89
C GLU A 63 -18.84 31.20 -61.45
N ARG A 64 -19.12 31.53 -62.71
CA ARG A 64 -20.23 31.08 -63.55
C ARG A 64 -20.09 29.60 -63.92
N ASP A 65 -21.19 28.85 -63.89
CA ASP A 65 -21.72 28.30 -65.14
C ASP A 65 -23.24 28.47 -65.18
N SER A 66 -23.73 28.71 -66.40
CA SER A 66 -25.06 29.19 -66.75
C SER A 66 -25.88 28.04 -67.36
N GLY A 67 -27.16 27.94 -67.01
CA GLY A 67 -28.14 27.06 -67.66
C GLY A 67 -28.21 25.69 -66.96
N VAL A 68 -29.36 25.18 -66.54
CA VAL A 68 -30.54 24.97 -67.37
C VAL A 68 -31.85 25.29 -66.65
N ASP A 69 -32.71 25.88 -67.48
CA ASP A 69 -34.13 26.20 -67.38
C ASP A 69 -35.03 25.32 -66.50
N GLY A 70 -36.06 25.99 -65.96
CA GLY A 70 -37.34 25.37 -65.63
C GLY A 70 -38.01 24.78 -66.87
N GLY A 71 -37.58 23.59 -67.27
CA GLY A 71 -38.31 22.72 -68.19
C GLY A 71 -39.59 22.17 -67.57
N PRO A 72 -40.51 21.59 -68.37
CA PRO A 72 -41.65 20.81 -67.88
C PRO A 72 -41.15 19.71 -66.92
N PRO A 73 -42.00 19.07 -66.07
CA PRO A 73 -41.54 18.00 -65.17
C PRO A 73 -40.66 17.06 -66.00
N ALA A 74 -39.39 16.89 -65.58
CA ALA A 74 -38.39 16.19 -66.35
C ALA A 74 -38.93 14.78 -66.66
N MET A 75 -39.48 14.62 -67.87
CA MET A 75 -39.82 13.32 -68.39
C MET A 75 -38.50 12.64 -68.66
N CYS A 76 -38.10 11.79 -67.74
CA CYS A 76 -37.03 10.85 -68.01
C CYS A 76 -37.47 9.96 -69.20
N VAL A 77 -36.51 9.60 -70.04
CA VAL A 77 -36.71 8.57 -71.08
C VAL A 77 -35.84 7.34 -70.80
N SER A 78 -34.94 7.46 -69.83
CA SER A 78 -34.06 6.41 -69.33
C SER A 78 -33.61 6.71 -67.89
N ALA A 79 -33.09 5.70 -67.20
CA ALA A 79 -32.55 5.85 -65.84
C ALA A 79 -31.38 6.85 -65.75
N SER A 80 -30.56 6.97 -66.79
CA SER A 80 -29.41 7.88 -66.83
C SER A 80 -29.80 9.36 -66.87
N ASP A 81 -31.05 9.68 -67.18
CA ASP A 81 -31.56 11.06 -67.16
C ASP A 81 -31.91 11.53 -65.73
N CYS A 82 -32.00 10.60 -64.78
CA CYS A 82 -32.56 10.83 -63.46
C CYS A 82 -31.52 11.18 -62.38
N THR A 83 -30.33 10.59 -62.43
CA THR A 83 -29.29 10.89 -61.45
C THR A 83 -27.90 10.50 -61.94
N THR A 84 -26.89 11.25 -61.50
CA THR A 84 -25.47 10.86 -61.54
C THR A 84 -24.93 10.58 -60.14
N ASP A 85 -25.79 10.61 -59.12
CA ASP A 85 -25.48 10.35 -57.72
C ASP A 85 -25.14 8.86 -57.56
N ALA A 86 -23.88 8.57 -57.21
CA ALA A 86 -23.42 7.21 -56.95
C ALA A 86 -24.14 6.55 -55.75
N CYS A 87 -24.82 7.34 -54.93
CA CYS A 87 -25.58 6.94 -53.75
C CYS A 87 -27.06 6.68 -54.02
N ALA A 88 -27.52 6.84 -55.25
CA ALA A 88 -28.90 6.59 -55.62
C ALA A 88 -28.99 5.82 -56.94
N THR A 89 -29.76 4.74 -56.93
CA THR A 89 -30.24 4.13 -58.17
C THR A 89 -31.50 4.84 -58.62
N ALA A 90 -31.67 5.01 -59.92
CA ALA A 90 -32.87 5.61 -60.49
C ALA A 90 -33.55 4.67 -61.49
N GLU A 91 -34.88 4.63 -61.44
CA GLU A 91 -35.70 4.08 -62.50
C GLU A 91 -36.59 5.18 -63.10
N CYS A 92 -36.80 5.10 -64.41
CA CYS A 92 -37.73 5.99 -65.07
C CYS A 92 -39.08 5.30 -65.23
N VAL A 93 -40.07 5.72 -64.45
CA VAL A 93 -41.42 5.14 -64.43
C VAL A 93 -42.42 6.20 -64.88
N ASP A 94 -43.11 5.95 -65.98
CA ASP A 94 -44.12 6.84 -66.57
C ASP A 94 -43.65 8.31 -66.76
N GLY A 95 -42.36 8.49 -67.08
CA GLY A 95 -41.75 9.82 -67.25
C GLY A 95 -41.47 10.53 -65.93
N SER A 96 -41.37 9.79 -64.81
CA SER A 96 -40.94 10.30 -63.51
C SER A 96 -39.77 9.47 -62.97
N CYS A 97 -38.82 10.15 -62.35
CA CYS A 97 -37.67 9.51 -61.72
C CYS A 97 -38.05 8.99 -60.34
N ASP A 98 -38.01 7.67 -60.18
CA ASP A 98 -38.07 7.01 -58.89
C ASP A 98 -36.63 6.79 -58.39
N LEU A 99 -36.27 7.43 -57.28
CA LEU A 99 -34.92 7.39 -56.71
C LEU A 99 -34.93 6.48 -55.48
N THR A 100 -34.06 5.48 -55.49
CA THR A 100 -33.81 4.60 -54.35
C THR A 100 -32.39 4.80 -53.86
N ALA A 101 -32.22 5.12 -52.58
CA ALA A 101 -30.91 5.27 -51.96
C ALA A 101 -30.19 3.91 -51.91
N VAL A 102 -28.90 3.91 -52.24
CA VAL A 102 -28.01 2.75 -52.10
C VAL A 102 -27.58 2.64 -50.63
N PRO A 103 -27.85 1.51 -49.95
CA PRO A 103 -27.32 1.30 -48.60
C PRO A 103 -25.81 1.07 -48.68
N CYS A 104 -25.05 1.86 -47.91
CA CYS A 104 -23.60 1.72 -47.79
C CYS A 104 -23.16 0.95 -46.54
N ASP A 105 -24.12 0.45 -45.76
CA ASP A 105 -23.89 -0.35 -44.55
C ASP A 105 -23.11 -1.62 -44.91
N ASP A 106 -21.84 -1.68 -44.51
CA ASP A 106 -20.97 -2.85 -44.73
C ASP A 106 -21.11 -3.90 -43.61
N ALA A 107 -22.00 -3.63 -42.64
CA ALA A 107 -22.25 -4.43 -41.45
C ALA A 107 -21.04 -4.62 -40.53
N ASP A 108 -19.99 -3.80 -40.68
CA ASP A 108 -18.86 -3.73 -39.77
C ASP A 108 -19.13 -2.65 -38.70
N ALA A 109 -19.33 -3.07 -37.46
CA ALA A 109 -19.54 -2.14 -36.35
C ALA A 109 -18.31 -1.25 -36.05
N CYS A 110 -17.17 -1.54 -36.69
CA CYS A 110 -15.93 -0.79 -36.59
C CYS A 110 -15.75 0.27 -37.68
N THR A 111 -16.77 0.50 -38.50
CA THR A 111 -16.76 1.53 -39.52
C THR A 111 -17.95 2.49 -39.35
N VAL A 112 -17.72 3.73 -39.76
CA VAL A 112 -18.78 4.69 -40.03
C VAL A 112 -18.97 4.72 -41.54
N ASP A 113 -20.11 4.24 -41.98
CA ASP A 113 -20.44 4.19 -43.39
C ASP A 113 -21.14 5.47 -43.83
N SER A 114 -20.67 6.01 -44.95
CA SER A 114 -21.25 7.20 -45.56
C SER A 114 -21.20 7.11 -47.07
N CYS A 115 -22.13 7.78 -47.73
CA CYS A 115 -22.16 7.81 -49.17
C CYS A 115 -21.83 9.20 -49.69
N ASP A 116 -20.76 9.30 -50.46
CA ASP A 116 -20.38 10.51 -51.19
C ASP A 116 -21.02 10.49 -52.58
N PRO A 117 -21.85 11.48 -52.96
CA PRO A 117 -22.58 11.44 -54.23
C PRO A 117 -21.72 11.36 -55.49
N ALA A 118 -20.42 11.70 -55.41
CA ALA A 118 -19.50 11.67 -56.54
C ALA A 118 -18.68 10.37 -56.61
N SER A 119 -18.36 9.77 -55.47
CA SER A 119 -17.45 8.62 -55.36
C SER A 119 -18.10 7.33 -54.84
N GLY A 120 -19.33 7.40 -54.34
CA GLY A 120 -20.11 6.27 -53.86
C GLY A 120 -19.89 5.98 -52.39
N CYS A 121 -20.11 4.72 -51.99
CA CYS A 121 -19.95 4.30 -50.61
C CYS A 121 -18.50 4.42 -50.12
N THR A 122 -18.35 4.97 -48.93
CA THR A 122 -17.08 5.16 -48.23
C THR A 122 -17.23 4.73 -46.79
N THR A 123 -16.17 4.15 -46.24
CA THR A 123 -16.15 3.70 -44.85
C THR A 123 -14.95 4.33 -44.15
N ALA A 124 -15.14 4.76 -42.91
CA ALA A 124 -14.10 5.33 -42.06
C ALA A 124 -14.00 4.50 -40.77
N PRO A 125 -12.80 4.07 -40.35
CA PRO A 125 -12.66 3.34 -39.10
C PRO A 125 -13.20 4.13 -37.91
N VAL A 126 -13.91 3.44 -37.02
CA VAL A 126 -14.26 3.95 -35.69
C VAL A 126 -13.01 3.99 -34.84
N ASP A 127 -12.82 5.10 -34.12
CA ASP A 127 -11.81 5.20 -33.08
C ASP A 127 -12.38 4.63 -31.79
N CYS A 128 -11.79 3.54 -31.32
CA CYS A 128 -12.20 2.86 -30.09
C CYS A 128 -11.32 3.23 -28.88
N ASP A 129 -10.45 4.23 -28.99
CA ASP A 129 -9.67 4.72 -27.85
C ASP A 129 -10.60 5.36 -26.80
N ASP A 130 -10.71 4.76 -25.61
CA ASP A 130 -11.50 5.32 -24.49
C ASP A 130 -10.67 6.26 -23.60
N ALA A 131 -9.41 6.49 -23.97
CA ALA A 131 -8.39 7.25 -23.25
C ALA A 131 -8.02 6.69 -21.87
N ASP A 132 -8.42 5.46 -21.54
CA ASP A 132 -7.97 4.76 -20.34
C ASP A 132 -6.69 3.96 -20.63
N ALA A 133 -5.56 4.38 -20.07
CA ALA A 133 -4.29 3.66 -20.23
C ALA A 133 -4.31 2.24 -19.62
N CYS A 134 -5.35 1.91 -18.87
CA CYS A 134 -5.56 0.63 -18.22
C CYS A 134 -6.59 -0.26 -18.93
N THR A 135 -7.01 0.11 -20.14
CA THR A 135 -7.74 -0.76 -21.06
C THR A 135 -6.87 -1.07 -22.28
N VAL A 136 -7.18 -2.17 -22.94
CA VAL A 136 -6.71 -2.50 -24.27
C VAL A 136 -7.92 -2.35 -25.19
N ASP A 137 -7.87 -1.32 -26.02
CA ASP A 137 -8.94 -1.01 -26.94
C ASP A 137 -8.83 -1.86 -28.20
N SER A 138 -9.97 -2.40 -28.59
CA SER A 138 -10.12 -3.20 -29.81
C SER A 138 -11.48 -2.95 -30.41
N CYS A 139 -11.63 -3.26 -31.68
CA CYS A 139 -12.92 -3.24 -32.32
C CYS A 139 -13.22 -4.60 -32.93
N ASP A 140 -14.35 -5.18 -32.53
CA ASP A 140 -14.88 -6.40 -33.12
C ASP A 140 -15.94 -6.04 -34.17
N PRO A 141 -15.82 -6.50 -35.42
CA PRO A 141 -16.75 -6.14 -36.49
C PRO A 141 -18.22 -6.48 -36.22
N ALA A 142 -18.51 -7.43 -35.33
CA ALA A 142 -19.88 -7.81 -34.99
C ALA A 142 -20.44 -7.05 -33.77
N SER A 143 -19.59 -6.71 -32.79
CA SER A 143 -20.03 -6.05 -31.54
C SER A 143 -19.58 -4.60 -31.35
N GLY A 144 -18.69 -4.09 -32.19
CA GLY A 144 -18.11 -2.75 -32.10
C GLY A 144 -16.94 -2.68 -31.11
N CYS A 145 -16.71 -1.49 -30.56
CA CYS A 145 -15.62 -1.23 -29.63
C CYS A 145 -15.71 -2.09 -28.36
N ALA A 146 -14.55 -2.61 -27.94
CA ALA A 146 -14.36 -3.34 -26.71
C ALA A 146 -13.11 -2.84 -25.99
N HIS A 147 -13.22 -2.62 -24.69
CA HIS A 147 -12.18 -2.08 -23.82
C HIS A 147 -11.88 -3.09 -22.71
N GLU A 148 -10.82 -3.87 -22.88
CA GLU A 148 -10.48 -4.96 -21.96
C GLU A 148 -9.45 -4.48 -20.93
N PRO A 149 -9.67 -4.63 -19.61
CA PRO A 149 -8.71 -4.18 -18.60
C PRO A 149 -7.32 -4.80 -18.78
N VAL A 150 -6.27 -3.99 -18.68
CA VAL A 150 -4.87 -4.43 -18.63
C VAL A 150 -4.67 -5.26 -17.36
N ALA A 151 -4.32 -6.54 -17.53
CA ALA A 151 -3.99 -7.41 -16.42
C ALA A 151 -2.66 -6.99 -15.78
N VAL A 152 -2.71 -6.37 -14.61
CA VAL A 152 -1.57 -6.15 -13.73
C VAL A 152 -1.13 -7.49 -13.13
N ALA A 153 0.14 -7.85 -13.32
CA ALA A 153 0.69 -9.11 -12.81
C ALA A 153 0.88 -9.05 -11.29
N GLY A 154 -0.12 -9.53 -10.55
CA GLY A 154 -0.08 -9.62 -9.10
C GLY A 154 -0.24 -8.28 -8.39
N GLY A 155 0.09 -8.24 -7.10
CA GLY A 155 -0.03 -7.02 -6.29
C GLY A 155 -1.42 -6.77 -5.75
N THR A 156 -2.28 -7.79 -5.74
CA THR A 156 -3.62 -7.73 -5.14
C THR A 156 -3.69 -8.56 -3.87
N CYS A 157 -4.67 -8.36 -3.00
CA CYS A 157 -4.81 -9.22 -1.81
C CYS A 157 -5.04 -10.71 -2.15
N ALA A 158 -5.63 -11.02 -3.31
CA ALA A 158 -5.84 -12.39 -3.77
C ALA A 158 -4.56 -13.04 -4.32
N ALA A 159 -3.65 -12.23 -4.86
CA ALA A 159 -2.37 -12.65 -5.41
C ALA A 159 -1.29 -11.60 -5.08
N PRO A 160 -0.84 -11.53 -3.80
CA PRO A 160 0.14 -10.54 -3.39
C PRO A 160 1.53 -10.89 -3.93
N ILE A 161 2.39 -9.87 -4.03
CA ILE A 161 3.79 -10.06 -4.44
C ILE A 161 4.61 -10.53 -3.24
N ASP A 162 5.24 -11.71 -3.35
CA ASP A 162 6.16 -12.19 -2.31
C ASP A 162 7.46 -11.37 -2.33
N ILE A 163 7.77 -10.74 -1.21
CA ILE A 163 9.02 -10.01 -0.97
C ILE A 163 9.85 -10.70 0.10
N SER A 164 11.16 -10.52 0.03
CA SER A 164 12.12 -11.20 0.89
C SER A 164 13.06 -10.23 1.59
N ALA A 165 13.49 -10.64 2.78
CA ALA A 165 14.52 -9.99 3.56
C ALA A 165 15.78 -9.64 2.76
N GLY A 166 16.26 -8.39 2.84
CA GLY A 166 17.47 -7.95 2.16
C GLY A 166 17.33 -7.80 0.64
N GLY A 167 16.10 -7.89 0.11
CA GLY A 167 15.82 -7.80 -1.31
C GLY A 167 15.42 -6.39 -1.75
N SER A 168 15.56 -6.18 -3.07
CA SER A 168 15.12 -5.00 -3.79
C SER A 168 14.00 -5.41 -4.75
N PHE A 169 12.86 -4.74 -4.68
CA PHE A 169 11.66 -5.07 -5.44
C PHE A 169 11.18 -3.85 -6.21
N ALA A 170 10.54 -4.08 -7.35
CA ALA A 170 9.97 -3.03 -8.18
C ALA A 170 8.81 -3.56 -9.01
N GLY A 171 7.98 -2.65 -9.48
CA GLY A 171 6.86 -2.94 -10.37
C GLY A 171 6.20 -1.65 -10.83
N ASP A 172 4.97 -1.76 -11.34
CA ASP A 172 4.18 -0.62 -11.80
C ASP A 172 2.77 -0.70 -11.20
N SER A 173 2.31 0.41 -10.62
CA SER A 173 0.98 0.54 -10.00
C SER A 173 -0.02 1.31 -10.85
N THR A 174 0.35 1.77 -12.05
CA THR A 174 -0.50 2.62 -12.91
C THR A 174 -1.92 2.06 -13.05
N CYS A 175 -2.00 0.76 -13.29
CA CYS A 175 -3.25 0.02 -13.45
C CYS A 175 -3.57 -0.92 -12.29
N ALA A 176 -2.86 -0.81 -11.16
CA ALA A 176 -3.19 -1.59 -9.98
C ALA A 176 -4.58 -1.20 -9.44
N PRO A 177 -5.36 -2.17 -8.93
CA PRO A 177 -6.66 -1.85 -8.36
C PRO A 177 -6.50 -1.01 -7.09
N SER A 178 -7.39 -0.04 -6.89
CA SER A 178 -7.62 0.57 -5.58
C SER A 178 -8.60 -0.32 -4.82
N GLY A 179 -8.13 -1.04 -3.80
CA GLY A 179 -8.95 -2.07 -3.16
C GLY A 179 -8.48 -2.52 -1.79
N VAL A 180 -7.36 -1.99 -1.32
CA VAL A 180 -6.76 -2.32 -0.04
C VAL A 180 -7.07 -1.17 0.92
N SER A 181 -8.17 -1.29 1.68
CA SER A 181 -8.65 -0.22 2.57
C SER A 181 -7.77 -0.06 3.82
N GLY A 182 -6.57 0.47 3.66
CA GLY A 182 -5.70 0.85 4.76
C GLY A 182 -6.20 2.10 5.50
N VAL A 183 -6.06 2.13 6.83
CA VAL A 183 -6.30 3.34 7.65
C VAL A 183 -5.23 4.42 7.41
N CYS A 184 -4.14 4.06 6.73
CA CYS A 184 -2.98 4.89 6.48
C CYS A 184 -2.75 5.02 4.97
N GLY A 185 -3.38 6.01 4.35
CA GLY A 185 -3.41 6.17 2.90
C GLY A 185 -4.50 7.14 2.47
N GLY A 186 -4.28 7.84 1.36
CA GLY A 186 -5.22 8.80 0.77
C GLY A 186 -6.23 8.09 -0.13
N SER A 187 -7.37 8.74 -0.41
CA SER A 187 -8.44 8.14 -1.20
C SER A 187 -8.03 7.88 -2.66
N GLU A 188 -8.29 6.66 -3.13
CA GLU A 188 -8.39 6.25 -4.55
C GLU A 188 -7.08 6.07 -5.34
N ALA A 189 -5.91 6.02 -4.69
CA ALA A 189 -4.69 5.60 -5.36
C ALA A 189 -4.67 4.07 -5.57
N PRO A 190 -3.94 3.57 -6.59
CA PRO A 190 -3.70 2.15 -6.78
C PRO A 190 -2.90 1.54 -5.63
N ASP A 191 -3.39 0.42 -5.12
CA ASP A 191 -2.72 -0.31 -4.04
C ASP A 191 -1.86 -1.44 -4.60
N VAL A 192 -0.66 -1.61 -4.05
CA VAL A 192 0.17 -2.79 -4.29
C VAL A 192 0.27 -3.60 -3.01
N ALA A 193 -0.34 -4.79 -3.02
CA ALA A 193 -0.26 -5.76 -1.94
C ALA A 193 0.99 -6.64 -2.07
N LEU A 194 1.82 -6.64 -1.03
CA LEU A 194 3.01 -7.46 -0.90
C LEU A 194 2.94 -8.32 0.37
N VAL A 195 3.71 -9.41 0.40
CA VAL A 195 3.81 -10.30 1.56
C VAL A 195 5.28 -10.51 1.94
N LEU A 196 5.58 -10.31 3.22
CA LEU A 196 6.89 -10.55 3.82
C LEU A 196 6.78 -11.66 4.86
N ASP A 197 7.45 -12.78 4.62
CA ASP A 197 7.57 -13.88 5.58
C ASP A 197 8.87 -13.74 6.39
N LEU A 198 8.77 -13.75 7.73
CA LEU A 198 9.90 -13.63 8.65
C LEU A 198 10.08 -14.91 9.48
N ASP A 199 11.29 -15.48 9.49
CA ASP A 199 11.61 -16.68 10.30
C ASP A 199 11.75 -16.39 11.81
N ARG A 200 12.00 -15.13 12.17
CA ARG A 200 12.23 -14.67 13.54
C ARG A 200 11.84 -13.20 13.69
N GLU A 201 11.63 -12.78 14.93
CA GLU A 201 11.42 -11.37 15.23
C GLU A 201 12.60 -10.52 14.71
N SER A 202 12.27 -9.48 13.95
CA SER A 202 13.25 -8.64 13.26
C SER A 202 12.77 -7.19 13.25
N GLU A 203 13.72 -6.25 13.35
CA GLU A 203 13.46 -4.87 13.00
C GLU A 203 13.54 -4.77 11.48
N VAL A 204 12.42 -4.41 10.88
CA VAL A 204 12.24 -4.33 9.43
C VAL A 204 12.27 -2.87 9.04
N ALA A 205 13.13 -2.53 8.09
CA ALA A 205 13.14 -1.24 7.41
C ALA A 205 12.64 -1.44 5.98
N LEU A 206 11.52 -0.80 5.67
CA LEU A 206 10.92 -0.71 4.34
C LEU A 206 11.22 0.69 3.79
N ASP A 207 11.75 0.75 2.58
CA ASP A 207 12.13 2.00 1.94
C ASP A 207 11.66 2.03 0.49
N ALA A 208 10.68 2.87 0.21
CA ALA A 208 10.05 3.04 -1.08
C ALA A 208 10.43 4.36 -1.78
N ARG A 209 11.48 5.05 -1.31
CA ARG A 209 11.91 6.38 -1.82
C ARG A 209 12.33 6.41 -3.28
N GLY A 210 12.61 5.27 -3.91
CA GLY A 210 12.93 5.19 -5.33
C GLY A 210 11.70 5.18 -6.26
N SER A 211 10.48 5.23 -5.71
CA SER A 211 9.24 5.21 -6.49
C SER A 211 9.01 6.50 -7.27
N ALA A 212 8.32 6.43 -8.40
CA ALA A 212 8.01 7.57 -9.26
C ALA A 212 6.90 8.49 -8.70
N PHE A 213 6.21 8.04 -7.64
CA PHE A 213 5.16 8.74 -6.93
C PHE A 213 5.44 8.72 -5.42
N THR A 214 4.72 9.56 -4.66
CA THR A 214 4.83 9.59 -3.19
C THR A 214 4.12 8.36 -2.59
N PRO A 215 4.86 7.37 -2.06
CA PRO A 215 4.25 6.17 -1.49
C PRO A 215 3.88 6.38 -0.02
N VAL A 216 2.91 5.59 0.41
CA VAL A 216 2.53 5.38 1.81
C VAL A 216 2.66 3.89 2.08
N LEU A 217 3.45 3.56 3.09
CA LEU A 217 3.69 2.17 3.49
C LEU A 217 2.80 1.82 4.68
N LEU A 218 2.07 0.72 4.53
CA LEU A 218 1.26 0.12 5.57
C LEU A 218 1.74 -1.31 5.81
N VAL A 219 1.88 -1.70 7.08
CA VAL A 219 2.12 -3.09 7.46
C VAL A 219 1.01 -3.57 8.37
N GLY A 220 0.39 -4.69 7.99
CA GLY A 220 -0.74 -5.30 8.69
C GLY A 220 -0.58 -6.80 8.88
N ALA A 221 -1.42 -7.38 9.74
CA ALA A 221 -1.53 -8.83 9.87
C ALA A 221 -2.26 -9.46 8.67
N ALA A 222 -3.17 -8.72 8.05
CA ALA A 222 -3.92 -9.10 6.87
C ALA A 222 -3.81 -7.99 5.80
N CYS A 223 -4.07 -8.34 4.55
CA CYS A 223 -4.08 -7.36 3.47
C CYS A 223 -5.21 -6.33 3.69
N GLY A 224 -4.86 -5.05 3.79
CA GLY A 224 -5.83 -3.97 3.96
C GLY A 224 -6.56 -3.90 5.30
N GLU A 225 -6.12 -4.64 6.31
CA GLU A 225 -6.75 -4.62 7.63
C GLU A 225 -5.72 -4.62 8.77
N GLY A 226 -6.07 -3.95 9.87
CA GLY A 226 -5.33 -4.07 11.14
C GLY A 226 -3.90 -3.55 11.07
N ALA A 227 -3.73 -2.28 10.70
CA ALA A 227 -2.46 -1.57 10.64
C ALA A 227 -1.64 -1.75 11.93
N ARG A 228 -0.49 -2.43 11.83
CA ARG A 228 0.52 -2.51 12.90
C ARG A 228 1.45 -1.31 12.88
N GLY A 229 1.70 -0.75 11.70
CA GLY A 229 2.54 0.42 11.52
C GLY A 229 2.29 1.07 10.16
N CYS A 230 2.53 2.38 10.12
CA CYS A 230 2.34 3.20 8.93
C CYS A 230 3.48 4.20 8.80
N GLY A 231 3.94 4.42 7.58
CA GLY A 231 4.95 5.40 7.24
C GLY A 231 4.63 6.03 5.89
N GLY A 232 5.33 7.13 5.56
CA GLY A 232 5.29 7.66 4.20
C GLY A 232 6.11 6.75 3.28
N ASP A 233 7.13 7.33 2.67
CA ASP A 233 8.08 6.64 1.80
C ASP A 233 9.05 5.69 2.52
N SER A 234 9.12 5.73 3.85
CA SER A 234 9.93 4.83 4.66
C SER A 234 9.23 4.48 5.97
N LEU A 235 9.39 3.23 6.39
CA LEU A 235 8.80 2.69 7.60
C LEU A 235 9.78 1.72 8.28
N ILE A 236 10.08 1.96 9.55
CA ILE A 236 10.88 1.07 10.40
C ILE A 236 10.01 0.59 11.55
N LEU A 237 9.91 -0.72 11.75
CA LEU A 237 9.14 -1.34 12.82
C LEU A 237 9.66 -2.73 13.18
N THR A 238 9.45 -3.13 14.44
CA THR A 238 9.73 -4.51 14.87
C THR A 238 8.54 -5.40 14.54
N LEU A 239 8.80 -6.47 13.80
CA LEU A 239 7.81 -7.47 13.42
C LEU A 239 8.19 -8.82 14.02
N PRO A 240 7.23 -9.56 14.63
CA PRO A 240 7.47 -10.92 15.10
C PRO A 240 7.69 -11.89 13.92
N ALA A 241 8.14 -13.10 14.23
CA ALA A 241 8.16 -14.19 13.24
C ALA A 241 6.75 -14.44 12.67
N GLY A 242 6.68 -14.80 11.39
CA GLY A 242 5.44 -15.10 10.68
C GLY A 242 5.26 -14.28 9.41
N ARG A 243 4.06 -14.41 8.84
CA ARG A 243 3.64 -13.72 7.61
C ARG A 243 3.11 -12.33 7.93
N HIS A 244 3.59 -11.32 7.20
CA HIS A 244 3.12 -9.94 7.27
C HIS A 244 2.67 -9.45 5.91
N HIS A 245 1.60 -8.66 5.89
CA HIS A 245 1.13 -8.01 4.67
C HIS A 245 1.65 -6.58 4.64
N VAL A 246 2.29 -6.21 3.54
CA VAL A 246 2.75 -4.86 3.27
C VAL A 246 1.87 -4.30 2.16
N THR A 247 1.41 -3.07 2.31
CA THR A 247 0.70 -2.35 1.27
C THR A 247 1.52 -1.11 0.93
N LEU A 248 1.81 -0.95 -0.35
CA LEU A 248 2.37 0.26 -0.91
C LEU A 248 1.21 0.97 -1.62
N ASP A 249 0.76 2.06 -1.02
CA ASP A 249 -0.34 2.90 -1.48
C ASP A 249 0.21 4.24 -1.97
N GLY A 250 -0.53 4.92 -2.84
CA GLY A 250 -0.22 6.29 -3.23
C GLY A 250 -0.75 7.30 -2.22
N ALA A 251 -0.02 8.40 -2.00
CA ALA A 251 -0.46 9.43 -1.06
C ALA A 251 -1.75 10.17 -1.50
N ASP A 252 -2.08 10.14 -2.79
CA ASP A 252 -3.28 10.73 -3.38
C ASP A 252 -3.68 10.01 -4.69
N ALA A 253 -4.88 10.29 -5.21
CA ALA A 253 -5.43 9.62 -6.39
C ALA A 253 -4.55 9.69 -7.67
N ALA A 254 -3.62 10.65 -7.76
CA ALA A 254 -2.69 10.79 -8.88
C ALA A 254 -1.35 10.06 -8.64
N ALA A 255 -1.09 9.56 -7.43
CA ALA A 255 0.13 8.88 -7.05
C ALA A 255 0.16 7.44 -7.59
N ARG A 256 0.44 7.31 -8.89
CA ARG A 256 0.52 6.04 -9.64
C ARG A 256 1.82 5.97 -10.44
N GLY A 257 2.27 4.77 -10.80
CA GLY A 257 3.40 4.59 -11.71
C GLY A 257 4.38 3.52 -11.25
N ALA A 258 5.62 3.60 -11.73
CA ALA A 258 6.68 2.71 -11.30
C ALA A 258 6.96 2.87 -9.79
N TRP A 259 6.95 1.76 -9.06
CA TRP A 259 7.31 1.71 -7.64
C TRP A 259 8.60 0.91 -7.43
N SER A 260 9.29 1.22 -6.34
CA SER A 260 10.45 0.46 -5.86
C SER A 260 10.33 0.28 -4.35
N LEU A 261 10.85 -0.82 -3.84
CA LEU A 261 10.86 -1.14 -2.41
C LEU A 261 12.15 -1.88 -2.05
N GLU A 262 12.93 -1.29 -1.16
CA GLU A 262 14.07 -1.94 -0.51
C GLU A 262 13.63 -2.47 0.86
N VAL A 263 14.01 -3.72 1.17
CA VAL A 263 13.68 -4.38 2.43
C VAL A 263 14.96 -4.70 3.18
N ALA A 264 15.24 -4.01 4.28
CA ALA A 264 16.37 -4.31 5.14
C ALA A 264 15.92 -4.92 6.47
N LEU A 265 16.63 -5.96 6.94
CA LEU A 265 16.38 -6.60 8.23
C LEU A 265 17.56 -6.40 9.17
N THR A 266 17.27 -5.92 10.37
CA THR A 266 18.16 -6.00 11.52
C THR A 266 17.57 -7.00 12.51
N PRO A 267 18.20 -8.17 12.74
CA PRO A 267 17.68 -9.13 13.70
C PRO A 267 17.51 -8.49 15.09
N VAL A 268 16.30 -8.56 15.66
CA VAL A 268 16.11 -8.18 17.06
C VAL A 268 16.72 -9.29 17.89
N VAL A 269 17.85 -8.99 18.51
CA VAL A 269 18.49 -9.91 19.43
C VAL A 269 17.88 -9.61 20.81
N THR A 270 16.89 -10.41 21.21
CA THR A 270 16.22 -10.32 22.52
C THR A 270 17.03 -11.04 23.59
N ASP A 271 16.80 -10.69 24.85
CA ASP A 271 17.34 -11.43 26.01
C ASP A 271 17.09 -12.94 25.88
N GLU A 272 18.07 -13.75 26.31
CA GLU A 272 17.98 -15.21 26.22
C GLU A 272 18.11 -15.86 27.59
N THR A 273 17.18 -16.76 27.93
CA THR A 273 17.15 -17.44 29.23
C THR A 273 17.63 -18.87 29.12
N VAL A 274 18.61 -19.22 29.95
CA VAL A 274 19.19 -20.55 30.09
C VAL A 274 19.06 -21.05 31.52
N VAL A 275 19.37 -22.32 31.76
CA VAL A 275 19.45 -22.88 33.11
C VAL A 275 20.87 -22.72 33.66
N PHE A 276 21.02 -22.15 34.85
CA PHE A 276 22.27 -22.09 35.59
C PHE A 276 22.01 -21.97 37.11
N PRO A 277 22.60 -22.83 37.95
CA PRO A 277 23.36 -24.04 37.59
C PRO A 277 22.50 -25.08 36.88
N ALA A 278 23.09 -25.83 35.95
CA ALA A 278 22.45 -26.96 35.26
C ALA A 278 23.14 -28.29 35.63
N PRO A 279 22.44 -29.43 35.51
CA PRO A 279 23.06 -30.73 35.65
C PRO A 279 24.26 -30.88 34.72
N GLY A 280 25.40 -31.31 35.28
CA GLY A 280 26.66 -31.45 34.54
C GLY A 280 27.58 -30.21 34.58
N ASP A 281 27.13 -29.09 35.14
CA ASP A 281 28.03 -27.99 35.45
C ASP A 281 29.10 -28.45 36.46
N THR A 282 30.33 -27.95 36.29
CA THR A 282 31.45 -28.31 37.15
C THR A 282 31.30 -27.65 38.51
N ARG A 283 31.31 -28.45 39.57
CA ARG A 283 31.27 -27.99 40.97
C ARG A 283 32.60 -28.31 41.64
N VAL A 284 33.25 -27.30 42.21
CA VAL A 284 34.52 -27.43 42.93
C VAL A 284 34.30 -27.10 44.40
N SER A 285 34.64 -28.04 45.28
CA SER A 285 34.64 -27.87 46.74
C SER A 285 36.04 -28.18 47.28
N LEU A 286 36.69 -27.18 47.88
CA LEU A 286 38.10 -27.23 48.30
C LEU A 286 38.27 -27.85 49.70
N ARG A 287 37.23 -27.82 50.56
CA ARG A 287 37.23 -28.47 51.88
C ARG A 287 35.85 -29.06 52.21
N GLY A 288 35.78 -30.38 52.32
CA GLY A 288 34.55 -31.11 52.70
C GLY A 288 33.54 -31.24 51.55
N ASP A 289 32.33 -31.69 51.89
CA ASP A 289 31.35 -32.19 50.92
C ASP A 289 30.40 -31.13 50.35
N ARG A 290 30.54 -29.85 50.74
CA ARG A 290 29.61 -28.80 50.31
C ARG A 290 30.29 -27.42 50.11
N PRO A 291 29.80 -26.59 49.16
CA PRO A 291 30.49 -25.40 48.68
C PRO A 291 30.21 -24.14 49.53
N TRP A 292 31.11 -23.79 50.45
CA TRP A 292 31.00 -22.59 51.31
C TRP A 292 32.33 -22.09 51.87
N ASN A 293 33.44 -22.62 51.37
CA ASN A 293 34.77 -22.10 51.62
C ASN A 293 35.13 -21.08 50.53
N ALA A 294 35.98 -20.13 50.89
CA ALA A 294 36.60 -19.28 49.90
C ALA A 294 37.25 -20.13 48.79
N GLY A 295 36.89 -19.85 47.53
CA GLY A 295 37.36 -20.58 46.34
C GLY A 295 36.45 -21.71 45.86
N ASP A 296 35.41 -22.09 46.61
CA ASP A 296 34.40 -23.02 46.12
C ASP A 296 33.62 -22.39 44.96
N SER A 297 33.34 -23.17 43.90
CA SER A 297 32.74 -22.61 42.69
C SER A 297 31.83 -23.57 41.93
N ILE A 298 30.92 -22.98 41.15
CA ILE A 298 30.07 -23.65 40.18
C ILE A 298 30.32 -23.00 38.82
N GLN A 299 30.63 -23.78 37.80
CA GLN A 299 30.98 -23.28 36.48
C GLN A 299 30.31 -24.08 35.37
N GLY A 300 29.71 -23.37 34.42
CA GLY A 300 29.05 -23.93 33.24
C GLY A 300 29.35 -23.13 31.99
N VAL A 301 29.19 -23.75 30.82
CA VAL A 301 29.29 -23.07 29.51
C VAL A 301 27.91 -23.05 28.86
N ARG A 302 27.53 -21.91 28.29
CA ARG A 302 26.24 -21.68 27.62
C ARG A 302 26.49 -21.02 26.27
N THR A 303 25.91 -21.58 25.21
CA THR A 303 25.94 -20.97 23.88
C THR A 303 24.55 -20.44 23.57
N THR A 304 24.46 -19.18 23.18
CA THR A 304 23.19 -18.46 22.94
C THR A 304 23.20 -17.85 21.53
N GLY A 305 22.09 -17.24 21.11
CA GLY A 305 22.01 -16.42 19.90
C GLY A 305 22.62 -15.02 20.05
N LEU A 306 23.06 -14.64 21.26
CA LEU A 306 23.55 -13.30 21.57
C LEU A 306 25.03 -13.14 21.18
N PRO A 307 25.39 -12.26 20.22
CA PRO A 307 26.79 -12.03 19.87
C PRO A 307 27.58 -11.28 20.96
N SER A 308 26.87 -10.58 21.84
CA SER A 308 27.39 -9.94 23.05
C SER A 308 26.28 -9.74 24.07
N ILE A 309 26.66 -9.60 25.35
CA ILE A 309 25.75 -9.31 26.47
C ILE A 309 26.25 -8.09 27.26
N THR A 310 25.33 -7.29 27.79
CA THR A 310 25.64 -6.18 28.71
C THR A 310 25.01 -6.35 30.09
N GLY A 311 24.29 -7.45 30.32
CA GLY A 311 23.73 -7.72 31.64
C GLY A 311 23.31 -9.15 31.84
N VAL A 312 22.94 -9.46 33.09
CA VAL A 312 22.28 -10.72 33.45
C VAL A 312 21.23 -10.52 34.53
N THR A 313 20.21 -11.37 34.50
CA THR A 313 19.25 -11.56 35.60
C THR A 313 19.30 -13.02 36.06
N LEU A 314 19.55 -13.24 37.35
CA LEU A 314 19.73 -14.56 37.95
C LEU A 314 18.91 -14.67 39.25
N PRO A 315 17.67 -15.20 39.18
CA PRO A 315 16.92 -15.67 40.34
C PRO A 315 17.50 -17.00 40.83
N LEU A 316 18.40 -16.92 41.81
CA LEU A 316 19.10 -18.07 42.36
C LEU A 316 18.28 -18.72 43.49
N ARG A 317 17.90 -19.98 43.33
CA ARG A 317 17.32 -20.79 44.41
C ARG A 317 18.41 -21.22 45.36
N ILE A 318 18.13 -21.19 46.66
CA ILE A 318 19.11 -21.48 47.70
C ILE A 318 18.55 -22.52 48.69
N ASP A 319 19.28 -23.61 48.87
CA ASP A 319 19.08 -24.55 49.97
C ASP A 319 19.79 -23.99 51.22
N ASN A 320 19.13 -23.04 51.89
CA ASN A 320 19.76 -22.19 52.90
C ASN A 320 19.58 -22.74 54.32
N SER A 321 20.69 -23.06 54.98
CA SER A 321 20.77 -23.45 56.40
C SER A 321 21.62 -22.48 57.21
N LEU A 322 21.93 -21.29 56.68
CA LEU A 322 22.67 -20.25 57.39
C LEU A 322 21.81 -19.66 58.50
N SER A 323 22.30 -19.70 59.74
CA SER A 323 21.67 -19.08 60.91
C SER A 323 22.34 -17.75 61.32
N CYS A 324 23.57 -17.52 60.85
CA CYS A 324 24.30 -16.27 60.97
C CYS A 324 25.20 -16.06 59.75
N ASP A 325 25.84 -14.89 59.66
CA ASP A 325 26.73 -14.52 58.56
C ASP A 325 26.04 -14.51 57.18
N SER A 326 26.79 -14.29 56.10
CA SER A 326 26.36 -14.43 54.71
C SER A 326 27.34 -15.26 53.90
N GLN A 327 26.86 -15.89 52.84
CA GLN A 327 27.74 -16.45 51.82
C GLN A 327 27.93 -15.43 50.70
N ASP A 328 29.13 -14.86 50.63
CA ASP A 328 29.48 -13.86 49.62
C ASP A 328 30.16 -14.54 48.45
N MET A 329 29.64 -14.27 47.27
CA MET A 329 30.10 -14.84 46.02
C MET A 329 30.31 -13.76 44.97
N ARG A 330 31.02 -14.15 43.92
CA ARG A 330 31.28 -13.33 42.73
C ARG A 330 30.80 -14.08 41.51
N LEU A 331 29.97 -13.40 40.71
CA LEU A 331 29.60 -13.88 39.40
C LEU A 331 30.67 -13.43 38.39
N ARG A 332 31.13 -14.36 37.58
CA ARG A 332 32.05 -14.12 36.47
C ARG A 332 31.44 -14.65 35.17
N ILE A 333 31.57 -13.87 34.11
CA ILE A 333 31.23 -14.27 32.74
C ILE A 333 32.49 -14.17 31.88
N ASN A 334 32.87 -15.26 31.21
CA ASN A 334 34.12 -15.36 30.45
C ASN A 334 35.36 -14.95 31.27
N GLY A 335 35.36 -15.25 32.57
CA GLY A 335 36.42 -14.90 33.51
C GLY A 335 36.33 -13.47 34.09
N THR A 336 35.62 -12.56 33.42
CA THR A 336 35.38 -11.18 33.89
C THR A 336 34.43 -11.17 35.08
N ALA A 337 34.82 -10.53 36.18
CA ALA A 337 33.93 -10.35 37.33
C ALA A 337 32.84 -9.31 37.00
N VAL A 338 31.59 -9.74 36.97
CA VAL A 338 30.44 -8.89 36.58
C VAL A 338 29.64 -8.37 37.76
N GLY A 339 29.79 -8.98 38.94
CA GLY A 339 29.13 -8.50 40.15
C GLY A 339 29.28 -9.41 41.35
N ALA A 340 28.83 -8.92 42.51
CA ALA A 340 28.75 -9.68 43.75
C ALA A 340 27.36 -10.32 43.89
N VAL A 341 27.32 -11.49 44.51
CA VAL A 341 26.10 -12.21 44.88
C VAL A 341 26.20 -12.51 46.36
N ILE A 342 25.33 -11.93 47.16
CA ILE A 342 25.33 -12.10 48.62
C ILE A 342 24.12 -12.95 48.97
N VAL A 343 24.36 -14.07 49.66
CA VAL A 343 23.32 -14.95 50.18
C VAL A 343 23.17 -14.71 51.67
N PRO A 344 22.11 -13.99 52.12
CA PRO A 344 21.87 -13.76 53.54
C PRO A 344 21.44 -15.03 54.27
N ALA A 345 21.57 -15.04 55.59
CA ALA A 345 21.01 -16.07 56.45
C ALA A 345 19.50 -16.28 56.19
N GLY A 346 19.08 -17.55 56.02
CA GLY A 346 17.68 -17.95 55.84
C GLY A 346 17.01 -17.55 54.50
N ALA A 347 17.70 -16.88 53.58
CA ALA A 347 17.13 -16.51 52.28
C ALA A 347 16.92 -17.74 51.37
N PRO A 348 15.68 -18.06 50.95
CA PRO A 348 15.41 -19.21 50.07
C PRO A 348 15.69 -18.91 48.59
N MET A 349 15.84 -17.63 48.25
CA MET A 349 16.07 -17.13 46.91
C MET A 349 16.87 -15.83 46.96
N VAL A 350 17.76 -15.62 46.00
CA VAL A 350 18.51 -14.37 45.79
C VAL A 350 18.33 -13.94 44.35
N ASN A 351 17.75 -12.75 44.14
CA ASN A 351 17.59 -12.17 42.82
C ASN A 351 18.78 -11.26 42.53
N VAL A 352 19.52 -11.59 41.48
CA VAL A 352 20.68 -10.83 41.03
C VAL A 352 20.32 -10.18 39.70
N ASP A 353 20.47 -8.87 39.62
CA ASP A 353 20.29 -8.09 38.40
C ASP A 353 21.56 -7.24 38.23
N LEU A 354 22.31 -7.48 37.17
CA LEU A 354 23.62 -6.86 36.93
C LEU A 354 23.71 -6.31 35.51
N THR A 355 24.29 -5.12 35.39
CA THR A 355 24.68 -4.49 34.13
C THR A 355 26.19 -4.27 34.13
N PHE A 356 26.83 -4.53 33.01
CA PHE A 356 28.28 -4.48 32.85
C PHE A 356 28.68 -4.14 31.40
N PRO A 357 29.92 -3.70 31.14
CA PRO A 357 30.40 -3.46 29.77
C PRO A 357 30.28 -4.72 28.90
N ALA A 358 30.01 -4.54 27.60
CA ALA A 358 29.72 -5.64 26.69
C ALA A 358 30.76 -6.78 26.75
N ILE A 359 30.29 -8.01 26.94
CA ILE A 359 31.09 -9.24 26.87
C ILE A 359 30.71 -10.00 25.60
N ALA A 360 31.70 -10.34 24.78
CA ALA A 360 31.50 -11.05 23.52
C ALA A 360 31.06 -12.51 23.74
N GLY A 361 30.14 -12.97 22.89
CA GLY A 361 29.64 -14.33 22.79
C GLY A 361 30.05 -15.01 21.48
N PRO A 362 29.25 -15.94 20.95
CA PRO A 362 27.94 -16.42 21.45
C PRO A 362 28.05 -17.41 22.62
N THR A 363 29.26 -17.80 23.00
CA THR A 363 29.51 -18.78 24.07
C THR A 363 30.02 -18.08 25.33
N TYR A 364 29.34 -18.32 26.44
CA TYR A 364 29.59 -17.70 27.74
C TYR A 364 29.94 -18.76 28.78
N THR A 365 31.10 -18.62 29.40
CA THR A 365 31.47 -19.37 30.60
C THR A 365 30.94 -18.61 31.82
N VAL A 366 29.95 -19.19 32.50
CA VAL A 366 29.35 -18.64 33.71
C VAL A 366 30.01 -19.30 34.91
N ARG A 367 30.56 -18.52 35.83
CA ARG A 367 31.17 -19.02 37.07
C ARG A 367 30.66 -18.24 38.27
N LEU A 368 30.17 -18.96 39.26
CA LEU A 368 29.83 -18.43 40.57
C LEU A 368 30.88 -18.93 41.57
N GLU A 369 31.56 -18.01 42.24
CA GLU A 369 32.71 -18.33 43.10
C GLU A 369 32.56 -17.70 44.47
N THR A 370 32.65 -18.50 45.52
CA THR A 370 32.60 -18.03 46.90
C THR A 370 33.87 -17.24 47.22
N THR A 371 33.72 -15.99 47.63
CA THR A 371 34.85 -15.06 47.83
C THR A 371 35.40 -15.10 49.25
N ARG A 372 34.63 -15.60 50.21
CA ARG A 372 35.06 -15.76 51.61
C ARG A 372 34.42 -16.98 52.25
N THR A 373 35.11 -17.55 53.24
CA THR A 373 34.55 -18.65 54.04
C THR A 373 33.52 -18.10 55.01
N VAL A 374 32.38 -18.79 55.11
CA VAL A 374 31.34 -18.52 56.11
C VAL A 374 31.90 -18.75 57.53
N GLY A 375 31.51 -17.91 58.47
CA GLY A 375 31.89 -18.01 59.88
C GLY A 375 31.59 -19.39 60.49
N SER A 376 32.50 -19.88 61.32
CA SER A 376 32.34 -21.17 62.00
C SER A 376 31.06 -21.21 62.84
N GLY A 377 30.27 -22.27 62.68
CA GLY A 377 29.01 -22.45 63.41
C GLY A 377 27.79 -21.74 62.80
N CYS A 378 27.96 -21.02 61.69
CA CYS A 378 26.84 -20.31 61.05
C CYS A 378 26.02 -21.14 60.07
N GLY A 379 26.38 -22.41 59.82
CA GLY A 379 25.68 -23.27 58.87
C GLY A 379 26.17 -23.08 57.44
N SER A 380 25.27 -23.21 56.47
CA SER A 380 25.65 -23.22 55.05
C SER A 380 24.54 -22.91 54.06
N ALA A 381 24.87 -22.44 52.85
CA ALA A 381 23.92 -22.32 51.76
C ALA A 381 24.34 -23.20 50.57
N GLY A 382 23.44 -24.09 50.16
CA GLY A 382 23.56 -24.87 48.93
C GLY A 382 22.92 -24.13 47.76
N ILE A 383 23.47 -24.32 46.57
CA ILE A 383 22.92 -23.76 45.33
C ILE A 383 22.52 -24.94 44.45
N PRO A 384 21.25 -25.39 44.52
CA PRO A 384 20.76 -26.49 43.70
C PRO A 384 20.75 -26.13 42.21
N ASP A 385 20.62 -27.16 41.36
CA ASP A 385 20.43 -26.96 39.93
C ASP A 385 19.03 -26.42 39.60
N GLY A 386 18.89 -25.89 38.39
CA GLY A 386 17.62 -25.54 37.77
C GLY A 386 17.16 -24.10 37.96
N SER A 387 18.00 -23.21 38.50
CA SER A 387 17.74 -21.76 38.45
C SER A 387 17.80 -21.25 37.02
N SER A 388 17.06 -20.19 36.72
CA SER A 388 17.14 -19.50 35.43
C SER A 388 18.23 -18.42 35.47
N LEU A 389 18.89 -18.24 34.33
CA LEU A 389 19.83 -17.16 34.06
C LEU A 389 19.43 -16.53 32.73
N THR A 390 19.04 -15.25 32.77
CA THR A 390 18.72 -14.47 31.57
C THR A 390 19.94 -13.63 31.22
N PHE A 391 20.49 -13.84 30.04
CA PHE A 391 21.48 -12.97 29.43
C PHE A 391 20.79 -11.81 28.74
N ARG A 392 21.24 -10.59 29.02
CA ARG A 392 20.66 -9.36 28.46
C ARG A 392 21.59 -8.67 27.49
N ARG A 393 21.05 -8.12 26.42
CA ARG A 393 21.83 -7.41 25.40
C ARG A 393 22.09 -5.97 25.78
#